data_AF-A0A366XAP9-F1
#
_entry.id   AF-A0A366XAP9-F1
#
_cell.length_a   1.000
_cell.length_b   1.000
_cell.length_c   1.000
_cell.angle_alpha   90.00
_cell.angle_beta   90.00
_cell.angle_gamma   90.00
#
_symmetry.space_group_name_H-M   'P 1'
#
loop_
_entity.id
_entity.type
_entity.pdbx_description
1 polymer ?
#
loop_
_entity_poly.entity_id
_entity_poly.type
_entity_poly.pdbx_seq_one_letter_code
_entity_poly.pdbx_strand_id
1 'polypeptide(L)'
;MIADAVGETPASAIDALKEVLEARDRNRSDQRRLEGNSGTLVPGEREYIEALRQIRFTPAQITILKALSIAGKEGLTVGQLSHAAGYTSREASIKVFKKIGLMVAEYLELDLPDPGTAQNDGAVQVLAFSHIEGEDEPATWVMHQELRNAVRSVL
;
A
#
# COMPACT_ATOMS: atom_id res chain seq x y z
N MET A 1 -13.24 1.07 14.63
CA MET A 1 -14.14 0.94 15.78
C MET A 1 -14.35 -0.55 15.95
N ILE A 2 -13.75 -1.16 16.98
CA ILE A 2 -14.04 -2.53 17.36
C ILE A 2 -15.36 -2.45 18.14
N ALA A 3 -16.38 -3.20 17.74
CA ALA A 3 -17.60 -3.32 18.53
C ALA A 3 -17.22 -3.97 19.86
N ASP A 4 -17.74 -3.47 20.99
CA ASP A 4 -17.50 -4.09 22.29
C ASP A 4 -17.94 -5.55 22.25
N ALA A 5 -16.98 -6.48 22.27
CA ALA A 5 -17.26 -7.92 22.31
C ALA A 5 -17.64 -8.28 23.75
N VAL A 6 -18.91 -8.59 23.97
CA VAL A 6 -19.44 -8.94 25.30
C VAL A 6 -19.42 -10.47 25.45
N GLY A 7 -18.78 -10.96 26.51
CA GLY A 7 -18.80 -12.37 26.91
C GLY A 7 -19.03 -12.51 28.40
N GLU A 8 -19.73 -13.58 28.83
CA GLU A 8 -20.03 -13.85 30.25
C GLU A 8 -18.78 -14.09 31.10
N THR A 9 -17.67 -14.46 30.46
CA THR A 9 -16.35 -14.65 31.06
C THR A 9 -15.26 -13.98 30.21
N PRO A 10 -14.09 -13.64 30.78
CA PRO A 10 -12.96 -13.12 30.02
C PRO A 10 -12.54 -14.00 28.84
N ALA A 11 -12.63 -15.34 29.00
CA ALA A 11 -12.34 -16.28 27.92
C ALA A 11 -13.35 -16.16 26.77
N SER A 12 -14.66 -16.13 27.09
CA SER A 12 -15.70 -15.92 26.06
C SER A 12 -15.63 -14.54 25.39
N ALA A 13 -15.14 -13.52 26.09
CA ALA A 13 -14.93 -12.19 25.51
C ALA A 13 -13.74 -12.17 24.54
N ILE A 14 -12.67 -12.92 24.83
CA ILE A 14 -11.53 -13.11 23.92
C ILE A 14 -11.98 -13.85 22.65
N ASP A 15 -12.77 -14.91 22.80
CA ASP A 15 -13.24 -15.70 21.65
C ASP A 15 -14.22 -14.88 20.79
N ALA A 16 -15.15 -14.16 21.40
CA ALA A 16 -16.01 -13.22 20.68
C ALA A 16 -15.20 -12.12 19.95
N LEU A 17 -14.13 -11.62 20.56
CA LEU A 17 -13.24 -10.66 19.91
C LEU A 17 -12.52 -11.26 18.70
N LYS A 18 -12.02 -12.51 18.81
CA LYS A 18 -11.40 -13.22 17.68
C LYS A 18 -12.38 -13.39 16.53
N GLU A 19 -13.61 -13.82 16.80
CA GLU A 19 -14.64 -13.98 15.76
C GLU A 19 -14.94 -12.65 15.05
N VAL A 20 -15.02 -11.54 15.79
CA VAL A 20 -15.22 -10.20 15.22
C VAL A 20 -14.03 -9.81 14.33
N LEU A 21 -12.79 -10.10 14.75
CA LEU A 21 -11.60 -9.82 13.96
C LEU A 21 -11.56 -10.67 12.69
N GLU A 22 -11.79 -11.98 12.78
CA GLU A 22 -11.84 -12.88 11.64
C GLU A 22 -12.96 -12.52 10.64
N ALA A 23 -14.13 -12.14 11.13
CA ALA A 23 -15.24 -11.68 10.29
C ALA A 23 -14.88 -10.37 9.57
N ARG A 24 -14.19 -9.46 10.27
CA ARG A 24 -13.70 -8.21 9.67
C ARG A 24 -12.65 -8.47 8.61
N ASP A 25 -11.71 -9.37 8.86
CA ASP A 25 -10.59 -9.64 7.97
C ASP A 25 -11.08 -10.37 6.70
N ARG A 26 -12.05 -11.29 6.81
CA ARG A 26 -12.76 -11.85 5.64
C ARG A 26 -13.46 -10.76 4.82
N ASN A 27 -14.25 -9.92 5.48
CA ASN A 27 -14.99 -8.85 4.80
C ASN A 27 -14.05 -7.84 4.09
N ARG A 28 -12.86 -7.59 4.65
CA ARG A 28 -11.84 -6.76 3.99
C ARG A 28 -11.32 -7.43 2.73
N SER A 29 -10.88 -8.68 2.82
CA SER A 29 -10.35 -9.44 1.69
C SER A 29 -11.35 -9.53 0.54
N ASP A 30 -12.63 -9.76 0.85
CA ASP A 30 -13.71 -9.86 -0.15
C ASP A 30 -14.01 -8.53 -0.86
N GLN A 31 -13.68 -7.39 -0.23
CA GLN A 31 -13.90 -6.06 -0.78
C GLN A 31 -12.70 -5.49 -1.56
N ARG A 32 -11.56 -6.18 -1.56
CA ARG A 32 -10.35 -5.73 -2.27
C ARG A 32 -10.60 -5.74 -3.78
N ARG A 33 -10.24 -4.63 -4.43
CA ARG A 33 -10.33 -4.53 -5.89
C ARG A 33 -9.17 -5.28 -6.53
N LEU A 34 -9.46 -6.12 -7.52
CA LEU A 34 -8.42 -6.69 -8.39
C LEU A 34 -7.90 -5.60 -9.35
N GLU A 35 -6.62 -5.31 -9.30
CA GLU A 35 -5.98 -4.38 -10.22
C GLU A 35 -5.72 -5.05 -11.58
N GLY A 36 -6.13 -4.41 -12.67
CA GLY A 36 -6.16 -5.03 -13.99
C GLY A 36 -4.79 -5.29 -14.62
N ASN A 37 -3.79 -4.46 -14.33
CA ASN A 37 -2.46 -4.57 -14.94
C ASN A 37 -1.58 -5.61 -14.24
N SER A 38 -1.62 -5.63 -12.91
CA SER A 38 -0.76 -6.47 -12.06
C SER A 38 -1.46 -7.71 -11.50
N GLY A 39 -2.79 -7.77 -11.53
CA GLY A 39 -3.56 -8.82 -10.86
C GLY A 39 -3.47 -8.75 -9.32
N THR A 40 -2.98 -7.65 -8.76
CA THR A 40 -2.85 -7.48 -7.30
C THR A 40 -4.22 -7.16 -6.68
N LEU A 41 -4.54 -7.79 -5.55
CA LEU A 41 -5.67 -7.40 -4.72
C LEU A 41 -5.31 -6.14 -3.94
N VAL A 42 -5.89 -5.00 -4.32
CA VAL A 42 -5.61 -3.69 -3.73
C VAL A 42 -6.40 -3.55 -2.43
N PRO A 43 -5.73 -3.31 -1.28
CA PRO A 43 -6.39 -2.97 -0.03
C PRO A 43 -7.38 -1.81 -0.17
N GLY A 44 -8.44 -1.83 0.63
CA GLY A 44 -9.39 -0.73 0.70
C GLY A 44 -8.78 0.51 1.35
N GLU A 45 -9.39 1.68 1.13
CA GLU A 45 -8.96 2.96 1.72
C GLU A 45 -8.83 2.88 3.25
N ARG A 46 -9.76 2.18 3.92
CA ARG A 46 -9.72 2.01 5.38
C ARG A 46 -8.53 1.18 5.85
N GLU A 47 -8.15 0.15 5.10
CA GLU A 47 -6.98 -0.68 5.41
C GLU A 47 -5.71 0.16 5.29
N TYR A 48 -5.58 0.95 4.23
CA TYR A 48 -4.46 1.88 4.09
C TYR A 48 -4.44 2.94 5.18
N ILE A 49 -5.57 3.54 5.57
CA ILE A 49 -5.62 4.51 6.67
C ILE A 49 -5.10 3.87 7.97
N GLU A 50 -5.49 2.62 8.25
CA GLU A 50 -5.00 1.89 9.42
C GLU A 50 -3.49 1.66 9.33
N ALA A 51 -3.00 1.15 8.21
CA ALA A 51 -1.57 0.94 7.98
C ALA A 51 -0.76 2.23 8.11
N LEU A 52 -1.20 3.32 7.47
CA LEU A 52 -0.52 4.61 7.49
C LEU A 52 -0.43 5.24 8.88
N ARG A 53 -1.38 4.95 9.77
CA ARG A 53 -1.37 5.43 11.16
C ARG A 53 -0.49 4.61 12.08
N GLN A 54 -0.28 3.32 11.78
CA GLN A 54 0.48 2.41 12.64
C GLN A 54 1.95 2.27 12.22
N ILE A 55 2.22 2.32 10.92
CA ILE A 55 3.58 2.19 10.40
C ILE A 55 4.36 3.48 10.65
N ARG A 56 5.56 3.34 11.22
CA ARG A 56 6.49 4.47 11.37
C ARG A 56 7.31 4.66 10.10
N PHE A 57 6.92 5.63 9.29
CA PHE A 57 7.68 6.03 8.10
C PHE A 57 8.77 7.05 8.44
N THR A 58 9.88 7.01 7.71
CA THR A 58 10.88 8.07 7.73
C THR A 58 10.37 9.30 6.96
N PRO A 59 10.93 10.50 7.19
CA PRO A 59 10.55 11.70 6.44
C PRO A 59 10.63 11.50 4.91
N ALA A 60 11.68 10.84 4.41
CA ALA A 60 11.83 10.57 2.98
C ALA A 60 10.74 9.63 2.43
N GLN A 61 10.32 8.63 3.20
CA GLN A 61 9.22 7.74 2.82
C GLN A 61 7.88 8.50 2.77
N ILE A 62 7.63 9.38 3.75
CA ILE A 62 6.46 10.26 3.75
C ILE A 62 6.48 11.18 2.52
N THR A 63 7.64 11.76 2.19
CA THR A 63 7.78 12.61 0.99
C THR A 63 7.45 11.85 -0.30
N ILE A 64 7.92 10.61 -0.45
CA ILE A 64 7.58 9.76 -1.60
C ILE A 64 6.06 9.54 -1.70
N LEU A 65 5.42 9.16 -0.58
CA LEU A 65 3.97 8.93 -0.54
C LEU A 65 3.19 10.20 -0.90
N LYS A 66 3.59 11.36 -0.35
CA LYS A 66 2.96 12.65 -0.66
C LYS A 66 3.15 13.06 -2.11
N ALA A 67 4.38 12.97 -2.63
CA ALA A 67 4.67 13.33 -4.01
C ALA A 67 3.83 12.52 -5.00
N LEU A 68 3.77 11.20 -4.81
CA LEU A 68 3.00 10.32 -5.67
C LEU A 68 1.49 10.53 -5.52
N SER A 69 1.01 10.85 -4.31
CA SER A 69 -0.39 11.22 -4.07
C SER A 69 -0.80 12.54 -4.74
N ILE A 70 0.10 13.54 -4.74
CA ILE A 70 -0.10 14.84 -5.40
C ILE A 70 -0.15 14.67 -6.92
N ALA A 71 0.79 13.93 -7.49
CA ALA A 71 0.87 13.67 -8.93
C ALA A 71 -0.41 12.99 -9.49
N GLY A 72 -1.15 12.30 -8.63
CA GLY A 72 -2.48 11.85 -8.99
C GLY A 72 -2.43 10.84 -10.15
N LYS A 73 -3.28 11.05 -11.16
CA LYS A 73 -3.39 10.12 -12.31
C LYS A 73 -2.20 10.24 -13.26
N GLU A 74 -1.50 11.37 -13.26
CA GLU A 74 -0.30 11.57 -14.08
C GLU A 74 0.87 10.71 -13.58
N GLY A 75 0.88 10.38 -12.27
CA GLY A 75 1.90 9.54 -11.69
C GLY A 75 3.28 10.19 -11.69
N LEU A 76 4.30 9.41 -11.32
CA LEU A 76 5.69 9.84 -11.33
C LEU A 76 6.59 8.73 -11.84
N THR A 77 7.56 9.10 -12.67
CA THR A 77 8.70 8.25 -12.97
C THR A 77 9.57 8.07 -11.72
N VAL A 78 10.39 7.02 -11.71
CA VAL A 78 11.36 6.83 -10.62
C VAL A 78 12.31 8.03 -10.50
N GLY A 79 12.72 8.65 -11.60
CA GLY A 79 13.57 9.83 -11.57
C GLY A 79 12.92 11.01 -10.86
N GLN A 80 11.63 11.25 -11.12
CA GLN A 80 10.86 12.28 -10.43
C GLN A 80 10.65 11.95 -8.94
N LEU A 81 10.42 10.68 -8.60
CA LEU A 81 10.36 10.22 -7.20
C LEU A 81 11.68 10.44 -6.47
N SER A 82 12.82 10.14 -7.12
CA SER A 82 14.15 10.38 -6.58
C SER A 82 14.37 11.86 -6.27
N HIS A 83 14.05 12.72 -7.24
CA HIS A 83 14.21 14.16 -7.10
C HIS A 83 13.33 14.70 -5.97
N ALA A 84 12.05 14.32 -5.91
CA ALA A 84 11.11 14.78 -4.89
C ALA A 84 11.55 14.41 -3.46
N ALA A 85 12.16 13.24 -3.29
CA ALA A 85 12.60 12.74 -1.98
C ALA A 85 14.07 13.07 -1.64
N GLY A 86 14.76 13.85 -2.47
CA GLY A 86 16.15 14.26 -2.24
C GLY A 86 17.17 13.14 -2.43
N TYR A 87 16.83 12.06 -3.13
CA TYR A 87 17.76 10.99 -3.45
C TYR A 87 18.55 11.31 -4.71
N THR A 88 19.87 11.16 -4.62
CA THR A 88 20.79 11.30 -5.76
C THR A 88 20.86 10.05 -6.63
N SER A 89 20.37 8.90 -6.15
CA SER A 89 20.40 7.62 -6.85
C SER A 89 18.99 7.07 -7.09
N ARG A 90 18.72 6.73 -8.36
CA ARG A 90 17.49 6.04 -8.80
C ARG A 90 17.29 4.72 -8.06
N GLU A 91 18.37 3.96 -7.89
CA GLU A 91 18.33 2.66 -7.20
C GLU A 91 17.95 2.82 -5.72
N ALA A 92 18.46 3.87 -5.06
CA ALA A 92 18.11 4.16 -3.67
C ALA A 92 16.62 4.45 -3.53
N SER A 93 16.05 5.24 -4.44
CA SER A 93 14.61 5.56 -4.43
C SER A 93 13.75 4.35 -4.72
N ILE A 94 14.16 3.48 -5.65
CA ILE A 94 13.48 2.21 -5.90
C ILE A 94 13.47 1.36 -4.62
N LYS A 95 14.63 1.20 -3.96
CA LYS A 95 14.71 0.41 -2.71
C LYS A 95 13.79 0.96 -1.62
N VAL A 96 13.75 2.29 -1.47
CA VAL A 96 12.88 2.93 -0.48
C VAL A 96 11.40 2.74 -0.86
N PHE A 97 11.06 2.87 -2.13
CA PHE A 97 9.70 2.68 -2.62
C PHE A 97 9.22 1.23 -2.41
N LYS A 98 10.05 0.24 -2.77
CA LYS A 98 9.84 -1.18 -2.45
C LYS A 98 9.65 -1.41 -0.95
N LYS A 99 10.50 -0.78 -0.13
CA LYS A 99 10.41 -0.91 1.33
C LYS A 99 9.09 -0.38 1.89
N ILE A 100 8.57 0.73 1.36
CA ILE A 100 7.24 1.21 1.77
C ILE A 100 6.17 0.15 1.46
N GLY A 101 6.25 -0.45 0.28
CA GLY A 101 5.34 -1.51 -0.16
C GLY A 101 5.37 -2.73 0.76
N LEU A 102 6.58 -3.19 1.10
CA LEU A 102 6.79 -4.29 2.04
C LEU A 102 6.22 -3.98 3.42
N MET A 103 6.49 -2.79 3.96
CA MET A 103 5.98 -2.41 5.28
C MET A 103 4.44 -2.41 5.33
N VAL A 104 3.79 -1.98 4.24
CA VAL A 104 2.32 -2.01 4.13
C VAL A 104 1.82 -3.45 3.98
N ALA A 105 2.46 -4.24 3.14
CA ALA A 105 2.10 -5.65 2.94
C ALA A 105 2.25 -6.47 4.22
N GLU A 106 3.36 -6.28 4.96
CA GLU A 106 3.60 -6.92 6.26
C GLU A 106 2.56 -6.53 7.30
N TYR A 107 2.21 -5.24 7.39
CA TYR A 107 1.21 -4.77 8.35
C TYR A 107 -0.20 -5.30 8.05
N LEU A 108 -0.54 -5.43 6.76
CA LEU A 108 -1.87 -5.88 6.31
C LEU A 108 -1.94 -7.39 6.03
N GLU A 109 -0.84 -8.13 6.27
CA GLU A 109 -0.70 -9.56 6.01
C GLU A 109 -1.11 -9.93 4.57
N LEU A 110 -0.59 -9.17 3.60
CA LEU A 110 -0.89 -9.38 2.18
C LEU A 110 0.02 -10.44 1.57
N ASP A 111 -0.58 -11.38 0.86
CA ASP A 111 0.14 -12.26 -0.05
C ASP A 111 0.62 -11.45 -1.26
N LEU A 112 1.93 -11.26 -1.35
CA LEU A 112 2.55 -10.59 -2.49
C LEU A 112 2.65 -11.57 -3.67
N PRO A 113 2.34 -11.14 -4.91
CA PRO A 113 2.50 -12.00 -6.07
C PRO A 113 3.96 -12.43 -6.25
N ASP A 114 4.16 -13.69 -6.65
CA ASP A 114 5.47 -14.30 -6.88
C ASP A 114 6.28 -13.44 -7.86
N PRO A 115 7.53 -13.03 -7.56
CA PRO A 115 8.33 -12.10 -8.39
C PRO A 115 8.80 -12.68 -9.74
N GLY A 116 8.01 -13.56 -10.37
CA GLY A 116 8.34 -14.34 -11.57
C GLY A 116 8.79 -13.56 -12.81
N THR A 117 8.79 -12.22 -12.79
CA THR A 117 9.53 -11.39 -13.77
C THR A 117 10.21 -10.20 -13.08
N ALA A 118 11.27 -9.66 -13.68
CA ALA A 118 11.98 -8.48 -13.17
C ALA A 118 11.12 -7.20 -13.07
N GLN A 119 9.94 -7.18 -13.70
CA GLN A 119 8.92 -6.12 -13.59
C GLN A 119 7.88 -6.40 -12.49
N ASN A 120 7.81 -7.63 -11.97
CA ASN A 120 6.86 -8.02 -10.94
C ASN A 120 7.42 -7.73 -9.55
N ASP A 121 7.40 -6.46 -9.17
CA ASP A 121 7.69 -6.08 -7.78
C ASP A 121 6.40 -6.04 -6.99
N GLY A 122 5.98 -7.21 -6.50
CA GLY A 122 4.73 -7.36 -5.75
C GLY A 122 4.58 -6.37 -4.60
N ALA A 123 5.68 -5.99 -3.93
CA ALA A 123 5.65 -4.99 -2.88
C ALA A 123 5.26 -3.61 -3.39
N VAL A 124 5.82 -3.17 -4.53
CA VAL A 124 5.46 -1.88 -5.13
C VAL A 124 4.02 -1.90 -5.66
N GLN A 125 3.57 -3.05 -6.17
CA GLN A 125 2.21 -3.23 -6.68
C GLN A 125 1.13 -3.07 -5.61
N VAL A 126 1.46 -3.26 -4.34
CA VAL A 126 0.57 -2.89 -3.22
C VAL A 126 0.35 -1.37 -3.14
N LEU A 127 1.25 -0.54 -3.68
CA LEU A 127 1.14 0.92 -3.59
C LEU A 127 0.61 1.55 -4.88
N ALA A 128 1.05 1.03 -6.02
CA ALA A 128 0.91 1.67 -7.31
C ALA A 128 0.94 0.64 -8.44
N PHE A 129 0.37 1.00 -9.59
CA PHE A 129 0.63 0.30 -10.84
C PHE A 129 1.57 1.12 -11.72
N SER A 130 2.32 0.47 -12.60
CA SER A 130 3.15 1.15 -13.59
C SER A 130 2.47 1.16 -14.96
N HIS A 131 2.74 2.22 -15.72
CA HIS A 131 2.43 2.30 -17.14
C HIS A 131 3.67 2.80 -17.89
N ILE A 132 3.86 2.32 -19.11
CA ILE A 132 4.94 2.71 -20.03
C ILE A 132 4.24 3.27 -21.27
N GLU A 133 4.45 4.55 -21.57
CA GLU A 133 3.80 5.23 -22.70
C GLU A 133 4.47 4.91 -24.05
N GLY A 134 5.74 4.46 -24.05
CA GLY A 134 6.48 4.02 -25.24
C GLY A 134 7.70 3.15 -24.90
N GLU A 135 8.22 2.39 -25.87
CA GLU A 135 9.28 1.37 -25.64
C GLU A 135 10.56 1.93 -24.97
N ASP A 136 10.90 3.20 -25.22
CA ASP A 136 12.09 3.87 -24.68
C ASP A 136 11.80 4.78 -23.48
N GLU A 137 10.55 4.84 -23.01
CA GLU A 137 10.16 5.73 -21.91
C GLU A 137 10.28 5.08 -20.53
N PRO A 138 10.68 5.86 -19.50
CA PRO A 138 10.70 5.34 -18.14
C PRO A 138 9.28 5.02 -17.66
N ALA A 139 9.12 3.88 -16.99
CA ALA A 139 7.87 3.53 -16.35
C ALA A 139 7.39 4.63 -15.38
N THR A 140 6.15 5.05 -15.57
CA THR A 140 5.42 5.99 -14.72
C THR A 140 4.60 5.22 -13.72
N TRP A 141 4.79 5.52 -12.44
CA TRP A 141 4.07 4.88 -11.33
C TRP A 141 2.87 5.73 -10.95
N VAL A 142 1.71 5.09 -10.82
CA VAL A 142 0.46 5.73 -10.43
C VAL A 142 -0.05 5.07 -9.16
N MET A 143 -0.13 5.83 -8.07
CA MET A 143 -0.66 5.35 -6.79
C MET A 143 -2.12 4.93 -6.93
N HIS A 144 -2.47 3.77 -6.35
CA HIS A 144 -3.86 3.30 -6.26
C HIS A 144 -4.76 4.37 -5.64
N GLN A 145 -5.99 4.48 -6.13
CA GLN A 145 -6.91 5.53 -5.70
C GLN A 145 -7.20 5.41 -4.20
N GLU A 146 -7.32 4.18 -3.71
CA GLU A 146 -7.56 3.81 -2.32
C GLU A 146 -6.43 4.33 -1.40
N LEU A 147 -5.18 4.07 -1.77
CA LEU A 147 -4.01 4.58 -1.03
C LEU A 147 -3.88 6.10 -1.15
N ARG A 148 -4.17 6.67 -2.32
CA ARG A 148 -4.11 8.13 -2.54
C ARG A 148 -5.04 8.89 -1.62
N ASN A 149 -6.29 8.42 -1.49
CA ASN A 149 -7.25 9.00 -0.56
C ASN A 149 -6.75 8.89 0.88
N ALA A 150 -6.25 7.71 1.27
CA ALA A 150 -5.70 7.46 2.60
C ALA A 150 -4.53 8.40 2.93
N VAL A 151 -3.57 8.57 2.00
CA VAL A 151 -2.44 9.50 2.16
C VAL A 151 -2.94 10.92 2.37
N ARG A 152 -3.86 11.41 1.54
CA ARG A 152 -4.42 12.78 1.66
C ARG A 152 -5.18 13.00 2.96
N SER A 153 -5.72 11.94 3.56
CA SER A 153 -6.44 12.01 4.82
C SER A 153 -5.54 11.94 6.06
N VAL A 154 -4.34 11.37 5.96
CA VAL A 154 -3.53 10.98 7.14
C VAL A 154 -2.15 11.64 7.18
N LEU A 155 -1.53 11.92 6.03
CA LEU A 155 -0.16 12.44 5.93
C LEU A 155 -0.14 13.89 5.45
#